data_AF-A0A9X5AT92-F1
#
_entry.id   AF-A0A9X5AT92-F1
#
_cell.length_a   1.000
_cell.length_b   1.000
_cell.length_c   1.000
_cell.angle_alpha   90.00
_cell.angle_beta   90.00
_cell.angle_gamma   90.00
#
_symmetry.space_group_name_H-M   'P 1'
#
loop_
_entity.id
_entity.type
_entity.pdbx_description
1 polymer ?
#
loop_
_entity_poly.entity_id
_entity_poly.type
_entity_poly.pdbx_seq_one_letter_code
_entity_poly.pdbx_strand_id
1 'polypeptide(L)'
;MSETDILDTGVLDTGVPMARIAAARVVGPSHLEITWAAGNRGGRTETVDVAPLIGSYKVYRPLRSDAALFATARLIDEGDAIAWDGPDLEMSADLIETIAEQEMDSAEFARFLKRNKLTQEAAAALLGRSRRQIGYYLNPGPVPRIVALACFGYEALAARRRSDAA
;
A
#
# COMPACT_ATOMS: atom_id res chain seq x y z
N MET A 1 -1.09 -39.44 -31.32
CA MET A 1 -0.46 -38.70 -32.45
C MET A 1 -1.59 -37.93 -33.11
N SER A 2 -1.84 -36.65 -32.83
CA SER A 2 -1.16 -35.58 -32.06
C SER A 2 -2.26 -34.57 -31.64
N GLU A 3 -2.29 -34.00 -30.42
CA GLU A 3 -1.54 -32.79 -29.95
C GLU A 3 -2.06 -31.52 -30.66
N THR A 4 -2.98 -30.73 -30.08
CA THR A 4 -2.82 -29.60 -29.12
C THR A 4 -3.19 -28.30 -29.84
N ASP A 5 -4.14 -27.54 -29.30
CA ASP A 5 -3.97 -26.09 -29.09
C ASP A 5 -5.15 -25.55 -28.26
N ILE A 6 -4.91 -25.40 -26.96
CA ILE A 6 -4.64 -24.14 -26.25
C ILE A 6 -5.95 -23.50 -25.78
N LEU A 7 -6.15 -23.62 -24.47
CA LEU A 7 -7.03 -22.79 -23.67
C LEU A 7 -6.56 -21.34 -23.83
N ASP A 8 -7.25 -20.58 -24.67
CA ASP A 8 -7.24 -19.12 -24.64
C ASP A 8 -7.88 -18.68 -23.31
N THR A 9 -7.09 -18.74 -22.25
CA THR A 9 -7.46 -18.18 -20.95
C THR A 9 -7.23 -16.69 -21.09
N GLY A 10 -8.23 -15.99 -21.61
CA GLY A 10 -8.23 -14.54 -21.74
C GLY A 10 -7.99 -13.89 -20.39
N VAL A 11 -6.72 -13.64 -20.09
CA VAL A 11 -6.30 -12.69 -19.06
C VAL A 11 -6.74 -11.33 -19.59
N LEU A 12 -7.78 -10.78 -18.96
CA LEU A 12 -8.17 -9.39 -19.20
C LEU A 12 -7.00 -8.52 -18.75
N ASP A 13 -6.20 -8.06 -19.70
CA ASP A 13 -5.20 -7.03 -19.48
C ASP A 13 -5.96 -5.72 -19.18
N THR A 14 -6.12 -5.44 -17.89
CA THR A 14 -6.75 -4.21 -17.41
C THR A 14 -5.87 -2.99 -17.67
N GLY A 15 -4.64 -3.18 -18.19
CA GLY A 15 -3.61 -2.15 -18.31
C GLY A 15 -3.01 -1.74 -16.97
N VAL A 16 -3.45 -2.34 -15.86
CA VAL A 16 -2.89 -2.11 -14.53
C VAL A 16 -1.68 -3.04 -14.36
N PRO A 17 -0.47 -2.50 -14.16
CA PRO A 17 0.71 -3.33 -13.98
C PRO A 17 0.54 -4.18 -12.71
N MET A 18 0.73 -5.50 -12.85
CA MET A 18 0.69 -6.44 -11.73
C MET A 18 1.83 -6.16 -10.75
N ALA A 19 1.53 -6.12 -9.46
CA ALA A 19 2.53 -5.84 -8.45
C ALA A 19 3.53 -7.00 -8.35
N ARG A 20 4.81 -6.68 -8.23
CA ARG A 20 5.86 -7.68 -7.97
C ARG A 20 6.89 -7.15 -7.00
N ILE A 21 7.35 -8.00 -6.10
CA ILE A 21 8.31 -7.65 -5.05
C ILE A 21 9.69 -8.22 -5.36
N ALA A 22 10.69 -7.36 -5.52
CA ALA A 22 12.09 -7.76 -5.71
C ALA A 22 12.75 -8.21 -4.40
N ALA A 23 12.41 -7.57 -3.28
CA ALA A 23 12.96 -7.90 -1.96
C ALA A 23 11.95 -7.56 -0.86
N ALA A 24 11.90 -8.39 0.18
CA ALA A 24 11.12 -8.15 1.38
C ALA A 24 11.95 -8.47 2.63
N ARG A 25 11.86 -7.61 3.64
CA ARG A 25 12.55 -7.79 4.92
C ARG A 25 11.62 -7.45 6.08
N VAL A 26 11.60 -8.29 7.11
CA VAL A 26 10.86 -8.00 8.35
C VAL A 26 11.60 -6.91 9.12
N VAL A 27 10.91 -5.81 9.42
CA VAL A 27 11.48 -4.65 10.14
C VAL A 27 10.72 -4.29 11.41
N GLY A 28 9.67 -5.04 11.72
CA GLY A 28 8.86 -4.85 12.92
C GLY A 28 7.83 -5.96 13.08
N PRO A 29 6.97 -5.90 14.10
CA PRO A 29 6.02 -6.95 14.42
C PRO A 29 4.91 -7.15 13.36
N SER A 30 4.67 -6.14 12.52
CA SER A 30 3.72 -6.18 11.41
C SER A 30 4.24 -5.40 10.19
N HIS A 31 5.52 -5.06 10.18
CA HIS A 31 6.10 -4.15 9.21
C HIS A 31 7.09 -4.89 8.31
N LEU A 32 6.94 -4.68 7.01
CA LEU A 32 7.81 -5.21 5.97
C LEU A 32 8.46 -4.05 5.24
N GLU A 33 9.78 -4.05 5.11
CA GLU A 33 10.46 -3.23 4.11
C GLU A 33 10.41 -3.97 2.77
N ILE A 34 9.80 -3.33 1.78
CA ILE A 34 9.50 -3.90 0.47
C ILE A 34 10.20 -3.09 -0.59
N THR A 35 10.91 -3.77 -1.48
CA THR A 35 11.40 -3.20 -2.74
C THR A 35 10.55 -3.73 -3.88
N TRP A 36 9.82 -2.84 -4.53
CA TRP A 36 8.91 -3.17 -5.62
C TRP A 36 9.66 -3.31 -6.95
N ALA A 37 9.48 -4.42 -7.64
CA ALA A 37 9.99 -4.67 -8.99
C ALA A 37 9.05 -4.09 -10.06
N ALA A 38 7.74 -4.25 -9.87
CA ALA A 38 6.68 -3.83 -10.78
C ALA A 38 5.44 -3.39 -10.00
N GLY A 39 4.37 -3.01 -10.71
CA GLY A 39 3.15 -2.44 -10.13
C GLY A 39 3.16 -0.91 -10.12
N ASN A 40 2.15 -0.32 -9.48
CA ASN A 40 2.03 1.13 -9.30
C ASN A 40 3.16 1.71 -8.44
N ARG A 41 3.83 0.87 -7.64
CA ARG A 41 4.95 1.21 -6.77
C ARG A 41 6.31 0.78 -7.32
N GLY A 42 6.39 0.27 -8.55
CA GLY A 42 7.63 -0.25 -9.16
C GLY A 42 8.83 0.68 -9.01
N GLY A 43 9.98 0.12 -8.59
CA GLY A 43 11.24 0.84 -8.37
C GLY A 43 11.35 1.56 -7.02
N ARG A 44 10.33 1.48 -6.15
CA ARG A 44 10.38 2.07 -4.80
C ARG A 44 10.83 1.05 -3.76
N THR A 45 11.49 1.53 -2.71
CA THR A 45 11.68 0.80 -1.45
C THR A 45 10.99 1.56 -0.33
N GLU A 46 10.10 0.91 0.41
CA GLU A 46 9.36 1.52 1.51
C GLU A 46 9.01 0.52 2.60
N THR A 47 8.74 1.02 3.79
CA THR A 47 8.21 0.21 4.90
C THR A 47 6.69 0.24 4.85
N VAL A 48 6.08 -0.92 4.93
CA VAL A 48 4.65 -1.14 4.78
C VAL A 48 4.10 -1.84 6.04
N ASP A 49 3.11 -1.24 6.70
CA ASP A 49 2.39 -1.89 7.81
C ASP A 49 1.30 -2.83 7.27
N VAL A 50 1.52 -4.14 7.36
CA VAL A 50 0.56 -5.17 6.91
C VAL A 50 -0.46 -5.55 7.99
N ALA A 51 -0.44 -4.91 9.16
CA ALA A 51 -1.43 -5.15 10.22
C ALA A 51 -2.90 -5.06 9.74
N PRO A 52 -3.30 -4.13 8.84
CA PRO A 52 -4.66 -4.10 8.32
C PRO A 52 -5.07 -5.39 7.60
N LEU A 53 -4.17 -6.00 6.82
CA LEU A 53 -4.44 -7.26 6.12
C LEU A 53 -4.55 -8.43 7.11
N ILE A 54 -3.59 -8.52 8.05
CA ILE A 54 -3.58 -9.52 9.12
C ILE A 54 -4.86 -9.46 9.97
N GLY A 55 -5.33 -8.24 10.25
CA GLY A 55 -6.58 -8.00 10.99
C GLY A 55 -7.84 -8.38 10.23
N SER A 56 -7.83 -8.22 8.90
CA SER A 56 -9.00 -8.40 8.04
C SER A 56 -9.30 -9.86 7.71
N TYR A 57 -8.29 -10.69 7.46
CA TYR A 57 -8.49 -12.06 7.02
C TYR A 57 -8.22 -13.09 8.14
N LYS A 58 -9.08 -14.10 8.24
CA LYS A 58 -9.00 -15.15 9.27
C LYS A 58 -7.76 -16.02 9.11
N VAL A 59 -7.32 -16.25 7.88
CA VAL A 59 -6.13 -17.07 7.55
C VAL A 59 -4.89 -16.54 8.26
N TYR A 60 -4.73 -15.22 8.39
CA TYR A 60 -3.59 -14.58 9.06
C TYR A 60 -3.71 -14.47 10.58
N ARG A 61 -4.73 -15.08 11.20
CA ARG A 61 -4.88 -15.07 12.67
C ARG A 61 -3.61 -15.52 13.42
N PRO A 62 -2.85 -16.54 12.98
CA PRO A 62 -1.60 -16.94 13.64
C PRO A 62 -0.58 -15.81 13.74
N LEU A 63 -0.49 -14.94 12.72
CA LEU A 63 0.48 -13.84 12.67
C LEU A 63 0.20 -12.70 13.66
N ARG A 64 -1.01 -12.64 14.26
CA ARG A 64 -1.42 -11.52 15.14
C ARG A 64 -0.69 -11.50 16.48
N SER A 65 -0.32 -12.67 16.98
CA SER A 65 0.23 -12.85 18.33
C SER A 65 1.55 -13.62 18.34
N ASP A 66 2.03 -14.05 17.17
CA ASP A 66 3.27 -14.80 17.03
C ASP A 66 4.27 -14.03 16.19
N ALA A 67 5.08 -13.21 16.87
CA ALA A 67 6.12 -12.42 16.23
C ALA A 67 7.25 -13.30 15.65
N ALA A 68 7.48 -14.49 16.22
CA ALA A 68 8.47 -15.43 15.70
C ALA A 68 7.98 -16.02 14.38
N LEU A 69 6.70 -16.37 14.30
CA LEU A 69 6.07 -16.77 13.05
C LEU A 69 6.13 -15.65 12.01
N PHE A 70 5.78 -14.41 12.37
CA PHE A 70 5.87 -13.27 11.45
C PHE A 70 7.29 -13.05 10.91
N ALA A 71 8.31 -13.32 11.72
CA ALA A 71 9.72 -13.21 11.33
C ALA A 71 10.15 -14.23 10.25
N THR A 72 9.35 -15.27 9.97
CA THR A 72 9.60 -16.26 8.92
C THR A 72 9.22 -15.79 7.51
N ALA A 73 8.74 -14.55 7.39
CA ALA A 73 8.33 -13.95 6.11
C ALA A 73 9.43 -14.08 5.06
N ARG A 74 9.07 -14.65 3.92
CA ARG A 74 9.96 -14.83 2.76
C ARG A 74 9.20 -14.63 1.47
N LEU A 75 9.90 -14.16 0.44
CA LEU A 75 9.33 -14.11 -0.90
C LEU A 75 9.19 -15.52 -1.46
N ILE A 76 8.08 -15.74 -2.16
CA ILE A 76 7.79 -16.94 -2.95
C ILE A 76 7.35 -16.52 -4.35
N ASP A 77 7.17 -17.50 -5.24
CA ASP A 77 6.58 -17.31 -6.58
C ASP A 77 7.18 -16.13 -7.35
N GLU A 78 8.52 -16.07 -7.37
CA GLU A 78 9.27 -15.03 -8.09
C GLU A 78 8.88 -13.58 -7.74
N GLY A 79 8.41 -13.38 -6.50
CA GLY A 79 8.04 -12.06 -5.98
C GLY A 79 6.55 -11.74 -6.05
N ASP A 80 5.71 -12.71 -6.41
CA ASP A 80 4.26 -12.52 -6.49
C ASP A 80 3.57 -12.59 -5.11
N ALA A 81 4.22 -13.19 -4.11
CA ALA A 81 3.71 -13.24 -2.76
C ALA A 81 4.81 -13.30 -1.68
N ILE A 82 4.41 -12.97 -0.45
CA ILE A 82 5.16 -13.22 0.77
C ILE A 82 4.47 -14.36 1.52
N ALA A 83 5.25 -15.39 1.87
CA ALA A 83 4.80 -16.52 2.65
C ALA A 83 5.42 -16.52 4.04
N TRP A 84 4.70 -17.11 4.99
CA TRP A 84 5.18 -17.45 6.32
C TRP A 84 5.18 -18.97 6.51
N ASP A 85 5.87 -19.45 7.54
CA ASP A 85 5.80 -20.87 7.89
C ASP A 85 4.38 -21.27 8.30
N GLY A 86 3.83 -22.31 7.68
CA GLY A 86 2.49 -22.81 7.99
C GLY A 86 1.65 -23.06 6.72
N PRO A 87 0.48 -23.71 6.87
CA PRO A 87 -0.40 -23.98 5.75
C PRO A 87 -1.10 -22.69 5.30
N ASP A 88 -1.07 -22.42 3.99
CA ASP A 88 -1.82 -21.36 3.32
C ASP A 88 -1.58 -19.94 3.88
N LEU A 89 -0.41 -19.69 4.51
CA LEU A 89 -0.02 -18.39 5.04
C LEU A 89 0.75 -17.59 4.00
N GLU A 90 0.04 -17.12 2.98
CA GLU A 90 0.59 -16.36 1.87
C GLU A 90 -0.19 -15.05 1.66
N MET A 91 0.52 -13.99 1.30
CA MET A 91 -0.04 -12.68 1.03
C MET A 91 0.51 -12.16 -0.30
N SER A 92 -0.38 -11.93 -1.26
CA SER A 92 0.01 -11.50 -2.60
C SER A 92 0.60 -10.09 -2.60
N ALA A 93 1.49 -9.83 -3.56
CA ALA A 93 2.07 -8.52 -3.81
C ALA A 93 0.98 -7.46 -4.05
N ASP A 94 -0.08 -7.79 -4.78
CA ASP A 94 -1.20 -6.87 -5.05
C ASP A 94 -1.94 -6.42 -3.78
N LEU A 95 -2.16 -7.34 -2.83
CA LEU A 95 -2.80 -7.01 -1.55
C LEU A 95 -1.91 -6.07 -0.74
N ILE A 96 -0.60 -6.33 -0.75
CA ILE A 96 0.37 -5.51 -0.05
C ILE A 96 0.47 -4.13 -0.72
N GLU A 97 0.47 -4.06 -2.05
CA GLU A 97 0.51 -2.81 -2.81
C GLU A 97 -0.74 -1.98 -2.50
N THR A 98 -1.91 -2.61 -2.46
CA THR A 98 -3.18 -1.98 -2.12
C THR A 98 -3.15 -1.27 -0.76
N ILE A 99 -2.49 -1.84 0.25
CA ILE A 99 -2.38 -1.18 1.57
C ILE A 99 -1.24 -0.16 1.61
N ALA A 100 -0.15 -0.38 0.87
CA ALA A 100 0.93 0.60 0.74
C ALA A 100 0.44 1.88 0.06
N GLU A 101 -0.47 1.75 -0.92
CA GLU A 101 -1.22 2.82 -1.58
C GLU A 101 -2.02 3.71 -0.63
N GLN A 102 -2.30 3.24 0.57
CA GLN A 102 -3.10 3.95 1.57
C GLN A 102 -2.24 4.62 2.65
N GLU A 103 -0.92 4.47 2.58
CA GLU A 103 0.02 5.13 3.46
C GLU A 103 0.53 6.43 2.87
N MET A 104 0.91 7.35 3.75
CA MET A 104 1.51 8.62 3.38
C MET A 104 2.57 8.98 4.41
N ASP A 105 3.77 9.31 3.96
CA ASP A 105 4.79 9.88 4.84
C ASP A 105 4.64 11.42 4.95
N SER A 106 5.37 12.03 5.88
CA SER A 106 5.31 13.48 6.08
C SER A 106 5.79 14.29 4.86
N ALA A 107 6.68 13.74 4.04
CA ALA A 107 7.15 14.38 2.82
C ALA A 107 6.09 14.34 1.71
N GLU A 108 5.38 13.23 1.56
CA GLU A 108 4.22 13.05 0.67
C GLU A 108 3.07 13.96 1.09
N PHE A 109 2.84 14.13 2.39
CA PHE A 109 1.86 15.07 2.93
C PHE A 109 2.26 16.52 2.71
N ALA A 110 3.53 16.88 2.89
CA ALA A 110 4.02 18.21 2.55
C ALA A 110 3.87 18.50 1.04
N ARG A 111 4.16 17.51 0.18
CA ARG A 111 3.90 17.59 -1.27
C ARG A 111 2.40 17.76 -1.55
N PHE A 112 1.53 17.13 -0.78
CA PHE A 112 0.07 17.23 -0.92
C PHE A 112 -0.41 18.65 -0.66
N LEU A 113 0.05 19.27 0.41
CA LEU A 113 -0.28 20.67 0.70
C LEU A 113 0.21 21.60 -0.41
N LYS A 114 1.46 21.41 -0.86
CA LYS A 114 2.06 22.24 -1.90
C LYS A 114 1.31 22.14 -3.24
N ARG A 115 1.04 20.93 -3.72
CA ARG A 115 0.40 20.71 -5.04
C ARG A 115 -1.06 21.17 -5.08
N ASN A 116 -1.74 21.13 -3.93
CA ASN A 116 -3.12 21.61 -3.78
C ASN A 116 -3.21 23.06 -3.27
N LYS A 117 -2.08 23.78 -3.13
CA LYS A 117 -2.01 25.17 -2.66
C LYS A 117 -2.71 25.39 -1.30
N LEU A 118 -2.60 24.42 -0.40
CA LEU A 118 -3.23 24.46 0.91
C LEU A 118 -2.25 25.05 1.95
N THR A 119 -2.70 26.07 2.68
CA THR A 119 -2.05 26.48 3.93
C THR A 119 -2.34 25.45 5.02
N GLN A 120 -1.62 25.50 6.16
CA GLN A 120 -1.92 24.60 7.28
C GLN A 120 -3.33 24.82 7.83
N GLU A 121 -3.82 26.06 7.81
CA GLU A 121 -5.17 26.43 8.21
C GLU A 121 -6.22 25.87 7.25
N ALA A 122 -5.97 25.96 5.93
CA ALA A 122 -6.87 25.40 4.93
C ALA A 122 -6.90 23.87 5.02
N ALA A 123 -5.76 23.23 5.22
CA ALA A 123 -5.65 21.79 5.40
C ALA A 123 -6.36 21.31 6.68
N ALA A 124 -6.24 22.07 7.77
CA ALA A 124 -6.92 21.81 9.02
C ALA A 124 -8.46 21.81 8.82
N ALA A 125 -8.99 22.83 8.15
CA ALA A 125 -10.40 22.89 7.80
C ALA A 125 -10.82 21.75 6.86
N LEU A 126 -10.03 21.46 5.83
CA LEU A 126 -10.31 20.40 4.86
C LEU A 126 -10.38 19.01 5.50
N LEU A 127 -9.43 18.69 6.38
CA LEU A 127 -9.27 17.36 6.96
C LEU A 127 -10.03 17.20 8.29
N GLY A 128 -10.72 18.24 8.76
CA GLY A 128 -11.42 18.23 10.05
C GLY A 128 -10.46 18.05 11.23
N ARG A 129 -9.30 18.70 11.19
CA ARG A 129 -8.24 18.60 12.21
C ARG A 129 -7.83 19.98 12.73
N SER A 130 -7.15 20.02 13.87
CA SER A 130 -6.54 21.27 14.35
C SER A 130 -5.27 21.61 13.57
N ARG A 131 -4.92 22.90 13.46
CA ARG A 131 -3.64 23.35 12.88
C ARG A 131 -2.44 22.65 13.53
N ARG A 132 -2.49 22.43 14.85
CA ARG A 132 -1.45 21.70 15.60
C ARG A 132 -1.28 20.27 15.10
N GLN A 133 -2.37 19.55 14.84
CA GLN A 133 -2.31 18.19 14.27
C GLN A 133 -1.74 18.20 12.85
N ILE A 134 -2.10 19.19 12.03
CA ILE A 134 -1.48 19.36 10.71
C ILE A 134 0.03 19.56 10.83
N GLY A 135 0.47 20.38 11.80
CA GLY A 135 1.89 20.55 12.11
C GLY A 135 2.58 19.25 12.50
N TYR A 136 1.92 18.35 13.25
CA TYR A 136 2.48 17.04 13.58
C TYR A 136 2.64 16.13 12.36
N TYR A 137 1.72 16.17 11.41
CA TYR A 137 1.83 15.37 10.17
C TYR A 137 2.94 15.86 9.23
N LEU A 138 3.44 17.09 9.44
CA LEU A 138 4.58 17.65 8.69
C LEU A 138 5.93 17.31 9.34
N ASN A 139 5.94 16.78 10.56
CA ASN A 139 7.17 16.29 11.18
C ASN A 139 7.50 14.88 10.67
N PRO A 140 8.77 14.46 10.66
CA PRO A 140 9.16 13.11 10.26
C PRO A 140 8.36 12.03 11.00
N GLY A 141 7.77 11.11 10.24
CA GLY A 141 6.94 10.02 10.77
C GLY A 141 5.77 9.68 9.84
N PRO A 142 5.04 8.60 10.14
CA PRO A 142 3.89 8.19 9.36
C PRO A 142 2.71 9.16 9.59
N VAL A 143 2.02 9.51 8.52
CA VAL A 143 0.74 10.22 8.58
C VAL A 143 -0.35 9.19 8.90
N PRO A 144 -1.29 9.46 9.82
CA PRO A 144 -2.35 8.52 10.12
C PRO A 144 -3.10 8.10 8.85
N ARG A 145 -3.30 6.79 8.64
CA ARG A 145 -3.93 6.23 7.43
C ARG A 145 -5.24 6.93 7.04
N ILE A 146 -6.09 7.29 8.00
CA ILE A 146 -7.34 7.99 7.70
C ILE A 146 -7.12 9.38 7.08
N VAL A 147 -6.03 10.06 7.46
CA VAL A 147 -5.65 11.36 6.90
C VAL A 147 -5.04 11.17 5.51
N ALA A 148 -4.20 10.15 5.31
CA ALA A 148 -3.67 9.78 4.00
C ALA A 148 -4.81 9.50 3.00
N LEU A 149 -5.75 8.62 3.39
CA LEU A 149 -6.95 8.29 2.61
C LEU A 149 -7.79 9.54 2.28
N ALA A 150 -7.95 10.46 3.22
CA ALA A 150 -8.67 11.72 2.97
C ALA A 150 -7.94 12.60 1.94
N CYS A 151 -6.60 12.65 1.99
CA CYS A 151 -5.79 13.37 1.00
C CYS A 151 -5.94 12.74 -0.39
N PHE A 152 -5.81 11.42 -0.50
CA PHE A 152 -6.01 10.70 -1.77
C PHE A 152 -7.43 10.90 -2.32
N GLY A 153 -8.45 10.79 -1.47
CA GLY A 153 -9.85 11.03 -1.84
C GLY A 153 -10.09 12.46 -2.34
N TYR A 154 -9.47 13.46 -1.71
CA TYR A 154 -9.55 14.85 -2.17
C TYR A 154 -9.00 15.01 -3.60
N GLU A 155 -7.84 14.41 -3.90
CA GLU A 155 -7.22 14.52 -5.22
C GLU A 155 -7.98 13.77 -6.30
N ALA A 156 -8.51 12.59 -5.97
CA ALA A 156 -9.37 11.83 -6.86
C ALA A 156 -10.64 12.62 -7.23
N LEU A 157 -11.29 13.28 -6.26
CA LEU A 157 -12.43 14.15 -6.49
C LEU A 157 -12.06 15.38 -7.34
N ALA A 158 -10.90 15.98 -7.08
CA ALA A 158 -10.42 17.12 -7.86
C ALA A 158 -10.09 16.74 -9.32
N ALA A 159 -9.54 15.55 -9.55
CA ALA A 159 -9.25 15.02 -10.89
C ALA A 159 -10.54 14.79 -11.69
N ARG A 160 -11.54 14.15 -11.07
CA ARG A 160 -12.86 13.93 -11.69
C ARG A 160 -13.54 15.24 -12.10
N ARG A 161 -13.50 16.26 -11.24
CA ARG A 161 -14.05 17.59 -11.59
C ARG A 161 -13.36 18.26 -12.78
N ARG A 162 -12.06 17.99 -12.98
CA ARG A 162 -11.32 18.52 -14.13
C ARG A 162 -11.64 17.76 -15.41
N SER A 163 -11.82 16.44 -15.34
CA SER A 163 -12.25 15.64 -16.51
C SER A 163 -13.66 15.99 -16.95
N ASP A 164 -14.58 16.24 -16.00
CA ASP A 164 -15.98 16.57 -16.32
C ASP A 164 -16.14 17.99 -16.92
N ALA A 165 -15.13 18.84 -16.78
CA ALA A 165 -15.12 20.22 -17.27
C ALA A 165 -14.36 20.39 -18.60
N ALA A 166 -13.74 19.33 -19.12
CA ALA A 166 -12.99 19.30 -20.37
C ALA A 166 -13.81 18.67 -21.49
#